data_AF-A0A0S2TDB7-F1
#
_entry.id   AF-A0A0S2TDB7-F1
#
_cell.length_a   1.000
_cell.length_b   1.000
_cell.length_c   1.000
_cell.angle_alpha   90.00
_cell.angle_beta   90.00
_cell.angle_gamma   90.00
#
_symmetry.space_group_name_H-M   'P 1'
#
loop_
_entity.id
_entity.type
_entity.pdbx_description
1 polymer ?
#
loop_
_entity_poly.entity_id
_entity_poly.type
_entity_poly.pdbx_seq_one_letter_code
_entity_poly.pdbx_strand_id
1 'polypeptide(L)'
;MPTLLRLLLPLCLAVILPATAVAQSNAQTAARQSAAGLGSMPVRGMEMQQVRRFFGEPAQRLHTVGDPPISRWQYDGMMVYFEDRRVIHSVATSEQPQ
;
A
#
# COMPACT_ATOMS: atom_id res chain seq x y z
N MET A 1 -50.38 -38.54 48.65
CA MET A 1 -50.24 -39.70 47.73
C MET A 1 -49.88 -39.17 46.36
N PRO A 2 -48.97 -39.80 45.63
CA PRO A 2 -47.57 -39.37 45.57
C PRO A 2 -47.08 -39.15 44.13
N THR A 3 -45.76 -38.98 44.01
CA THR A 3 -44.93 -39.43 42.87
C THR A 3 -45.10 -38.67 41.56
N LEU A 4 -44.13 -37.80 41.27
CA LEU A 4 -43.02 -38.12 40.37
C LEU A 4 -43.48 -38.33 38.92
N LEU A 5 -43.18 -37.34 38.09
CA LEU A 5 -42.82 -37.62 36.71
C LEU A 5 -41.65 -36.74 36.28
N ARG A 6 -40.45 -37.24 36.53
CA ARG A 6 -39.28 -36.96 35.70
C ARG A 6 -39.67 -37.33 34.27
N LEU A 7 -39.45 -36.45 33.29
CA LEU A 7 -38.61 -36.76 32.12
C LEU A 7 -38.47 -35.55 31.17
N LEU A 8 -37.24 -35.39 30.66
CA LEU A 8 -36.84 -34.85 29.36
C LEU A 8 -36.63 -33.33 29.18
N LEU A 9 -35.37 -32.90 29.39
CA LEU A 9 -34.65 -31.98 28.46
C LEU A 9 -34.55 -32.66 27.07
N PRO A 10 -34.19 -32.01 25.94
CA PRO A 10 -33.83 -30.59 25.71
C PRO A 10 -34.27 -30.02 24.35
N LEU A 11 -34.84 -28.80 24.21
CA LEU A 11 -34.88 -28.18 22.88
C LEU A 11 -35.26 -26.69 22.89
N CYS A 12 -34.28 -25.81 22.68
CA CYS A 12 -34.23 -24.95 21.50
C CYS A 12 -33.00 -24.05 21.65
N LEU A 13 -31.99 -24.43 20.88
CA LEU A 13 -30.77 -23.71 20.63
C LEU A 13 -31.09 -22.36 19.96
N ALA A 14 -31.03 -21.27 20.71
CA ALA A 14 -30.98 -19.93 20.12
C ALA A 14 -29.52 -19.63 19.78
N VAL A 15 -29.08 -20.02 18.58
CA VAL A 15 -27.82 -19.53 18.02
C VAL A 15 -28.01 -18.07 17.66
N ILE A 16 -27.45 -17.16 18.45
CA ILE A 16 -27.33 -15.76 18.09
C ILE A 16 -26.09 -15.66 17.21
N LEU A 17 -26.24 -15.37 15.91
CA LEU A 17 -25.11 -15.03 15.05
C LEU A 17 -24.69 -13.59 15.34
N PRO A 18 -23.44 -13.33 15.78
CA PRO A 18 -22.87 -12.00 15.68
C PRO A 18 -22.38 -11.80 14.24
N ALA A 19 -23.02 -10.90 13.49
CA ALA A 19 -22.48 -10.40 12.23
C ALA A 19 -21.36 -9.40 12.55
N THR A 20 -20.14 -9.89 12.79
CA THR A 20 -18.97 -9.00 12.85
C THR A 20 -18.50 -8.73 11.44
N ALA A 21 -18.95 -7.61 10.87
CA ALA A 21 -18.37 -7.04 9.67
C ALA A 21 -16.92 -6.62 9.96
N VAL A 22 -15.96 -7.39 9.48
CA VAL A 22 -14.55 -7.01 9.49
C VAL A 22 -14.29 -6.19 8.22
N ALA A 23 -14.33 -4.87 8.36
CA ALA A 23 -13.76 -3.95 7.37
C ALA A 23 -12.23 -3.97 7.54
N GLN A 24 -11.56 -4.92 6.89
CA GLN A 24 -10.10 -4.94 6.83
C GLN A 24 -9.62 -3.85 5.88
N SER A 25 -9.38 -2.65 6.43
CA SER A 25 -8.68 -1.56 5.75
C SER A 25 -7.25 -1.98 5.44
N ASN A 26 -7.03 -2.47 4.22
CA ASN A 26 -5.73 -2.94 3.71
C ASN A 26 -4.77 -1.79 3.33
N ALA A 27 -4.79 -0.68 4.08
CA ALA A 27 -4.12 0.56 3.69
C ALA A 27 -2.71 0.76 4.29
N GLN A 28 -2.15 -0.20 5.02
CA GLN A 28 -0.97 0.10 5.84
C GLN A 28 0.09 -0.99 5.91
N THR A 29 0.44 -1.58 4.76
CA THR A 29 1.68 -2.36 4.60
C THR A 29 2.68 -1.73 3.63
N ALA A 30 2.34 -0.62 2.98
CA ALA A 30 3.28 0.11 2.11
C ALA A 30 4.37 0.89 2.88
N ALA A 31 4.19 1.13 4.18
CA ALA A 31 5.08 1.99 4.97
C ALA A 31 6.38 1.33 5.48
N ARG A 32 6.66 0.06 5.13
CA ARG A 32 7.86 -0.66 5.64
C ARG A 32 8.94 -0.95 4.60
N GLN A 33 8.79 -0.52 3.35
CA GLN A 33 9.82 -0.69 2.32
C GLN A 33 10.58 0.60 1.97
N SER A 34 10.27 1.72 2.64
CA SER A 34 10.90 3.03 2.48
C SER A 34 12.27 3.13 3.16
N ALA A 35 13.15 2.17 2.91
CA ALA A 35 14.52 2.19 3.44
C ALA A 35 15.52 1.60 2.43
N ALA A 36 15.26 1.75 1.13
CA ALA A 36 16.36 1.80 0.18
C ALA A 36 17.14 3.08 0.51
N GLY A 37 18.12 2.96 1.41
CA GLY A 37 18.97 4.06 1.81
C GLY A 37 19.47 4.81 0.58
N LEU A 38 19.68 6.11 0.73
CA LEU A 38 20.09 7.09 -0.28
C LEU A 38 21.34 6.72 -1.12
N GLY A 39 21.90 5.51 -0.96
CA GLY A 39 23.03 4.97 -1.70
C GLY A 39 22.72 4.38 -3.07
N SER A 40 21.46 4.31 -3.52
CA SER A 40 21.13 3.91 -4.89
C SER A 40 19.89 4.64 -5.37
N MET A 41 19.97 5.37 -6.49
CA MET A 41 18.83 6.00 -7.16
C MET A 41 18.55 5.28 -8.49
N PRO A 42 17.31 5.29 -9.01
CA PRO A 42 17.05 4.82 -10.37
C PRO A 42 17.93 5.58 -11.36
N VAL A 43 18.64 4.83 -12.20
CA VAL A 43 19.50 5.40 -13.23
C VAL A 43 18.70 5.75 -14.48
N ARG A 44 19.20 6.72 -15.25
CA ARG A 44 18.63 7.10 -16.55
C ARG A 44 18.44 5.86 -17.44
N GLY A 45 17.29 5.76 -18.10
CA GLY A 45 16.92 4.69 -19.01
C GLY A 45 16.24 3.49 -18.36
N MET A 46 16.27 3.37 -17.02
CA MET A 46 15.56 2.31 -16.29
C MET A 46 14.05 2.38 -16.56
N GLU A 47 13.40 1.23 -16.73
CA GLU A 47 11.96 1.14 -16.97
C GLU A 47 11.16 1.39 -15.68
N MET A 48 9.98 2.00 -15.78
CA MET A 48 9.06 2.18 -14.63
C MET A 48 8.79 0.88 -13.86
N GLN A 49 8.71 -0.26 -14.55
CA GLN A 49 8.54 -1.56 -13.88
C GLN A 49 9.78 -1.97 -13.09
N GLN A 50 10.98 -1.71 -13.61
CA GLN A 50 12.22 -1.98 -12.89
C GLN A 50 12.35 -1.05 -11.68
N VAL A 51 11.98 0.23 -11.81
CA VAL A 51 11.94 1.15 -10.66
C VAL A 51 11.04 0.57 -9.57
N ARG A 52 9.82 0.11 -9.90
CA ARG A 52 8.95 -0.50 -8.89
C ARG A 52 9.49 -1.79 -8.30
N ARG A 53 10.15 -2.61 -9.12
CA ARG A 53 10.75 -3.87 -8.67
C ARG A 53 11.87 -3.65 -7.64
N PHE A 54 12.70 -2.62 -7.85
CA PHE A 54 13.86 -2.34 -6.98
C PHE A 54 13.56 -1.38 -5.84
N PHE A 55 12.64 -0.43 -6.02
CA PHE A 55 12.36 0.67 -5.08
C PHE A 55 10.96 0.60 -4.46
N GLY A 56 10.12 -0.34 -4.88
CA GLY A 56 8.73 -0.47 -4.43
C GLY A 56 7.77 0.49 -5.14
N GLU A 57 6.53 0.52 -4.65
CA GLU A 57 5.53 1.47 -5.14
C GLU A 57 5.88 2.90 -4.69
N PRO A 58 5.71 3.91 -5.55
CA PRO A 58 5.93 5.30 -5.15
C PRO A 58 4.90 5.73 -4.11
N ALA A 59 5.29 6.63 -3.21
CA ALA A 59 4.41 7.29 -2.26
C ALA A 59 3.32 8.12 -2.98
N GLN A 60 3.70 8.78 -4.08
CA GLN A 60 2.76 9.54 -4.91
C GLN A 60 3.14 9.47 -6.39
N ARG A 61 2.14 9.43 -7.28
CA ARG A 61 2.29 9.66 -8.72
C ARG A 61 1.65 11.00 -9.06
N LEU A 62 2.47 12.00 -9.39
CA LEU A 62 2.00 13.33 -9.75
C LEU A 62 1.51 13.36 -11.20
N HIS A 63 0.67 14.35 -11.51
CA HIS A 63 0.15 14.56 -12.86
C HIS A 63 1.28 14.70 -13.89
N THR A 64 1.10 13.98 -14.99
CA THR A 64 1.92 14.08 -16.20
C THR A 64 1.71 15.42 -16.88
N VAL A 65 2.79 16.04 -17.36
CA VAL A 65 2.76 17.35 -18.02
C VAL A 65 3.65 17.36 -19.26
N GLY A 66 3.34 18.24 -20.23
CA GLY A 66 4.16 18.49 -21.41
C GLY A 66 3.94 17.56 -22.61
N ASP A 67 4.65 17.87 -23.69
CA ASP A 67 4.81 17.04 -24.89
C ASP A 67 6.31 17.09 -25.28
N PRO A 68 7.09 16.00 -25.12
CA PRO A 68 6.66 14.66 -24.70
C PRO A 68 6.17 14.59 -23.23
N PRO A 69 5.33 13.62 -22.87
CA PRO A 69 4.72 13.53 -21.54
C PRO A 69 5.75 13.18 -20.46
N ILE A 70 5.88 14.05 -19.46
CA ILE A 70 6.77 13.82 -18.30
C ILE A 70 5.96 13.43 -17.06
N SER A 71 6.17 12.20 -16.59
CA SER A 71 5.56 11.66 -15.37
C SER A 71 6.52 11.81 -14.19
N ARG A 72 5.98 12.11 -13.00
CA ARG A 72 6.77 12.29 -11.77
C ARG A 72 6.27 11.39 -10.67
N TRP A 73 7.17 10.58 -10.12
CA TRP A 73 6.88 9.71 -8.98
C TRP A 73 7.69 10.16 -7.77
N GLN A 74 7.01 10.30 -6.64
CA GLN A 74 7.61 10.61 -5.35
C GLN A 74 7.85 9.33 -4.57
N TYR A 75 9.07 9.17 -4.07
CA TYR A 75 9.48 8.17 -3.11
C TYR A 75 9.96 8.87 -1.84
N ASP A 76 10.14 8.12 -0.76
CA ASP A 76 10.75 8.67 0.44
C ASP A 76 12.20 9.13 0.12
N GLY A 77 12.49 10.41 0.38
CA GLY A 77 13.81 11.00 0.13
C GLY A 77 14.16 11.27 -1.34
N MET A 78 13.28 11.03 -2.31
CA MET A 78 13.60 11.30 -3.72
C MET A 78 12.39 11.42 -4.67
N MET A 79 12.60 12.11 -5.79
CA MET A 79 11.66 12.21 -6.91
C MET A 79 12.26 11.64 -8.19
N VAL A 80 11.50 10.82 -8.90
CA VAL A 80 11.89 10.17 -10.16
C VAL A 80 11.03 10.70 -11.30
N TYR A 81 11.69 11.13 -12.37
CA TYR A 81 11.10 11.71 -13.56
C TYR A 81 11.20 10.71 -14.69
N PHE A 82 10.09 10.54 -15.41
CA PHE A 82 9.98 9.63 -16.55
C PHE A 82 9.51 10.39 -17.77
N GLU A 83 10.09 10.08 -18.92
CA GLU A 83 9.50 10.33 -20.22
C GLU A 83 9.04 8.98 -20.78
N ASP A 84 7.79 8.90 -21.23
CA ASP A 84 7.10 7.63 -21.51
C ASP A 84 7.22 6.63 -20.34
N ARG A 85 8.06 5.61 -20.49
CA ARG A 85 8.30 4.54 -19.51
C ARG A 85 9.71 4.52 -18.94
N ARG A 86 10.56 5.48 -19.33
CA ARG A 86 11.99 5.48 -19.00
C ARG A 86 12.34 6.59 -18.03
N VAL A 87 13.19 6.29 -17.06
CA VAL A 87 13.77 7.30 -16.18
C VAL A 87 14.58 8.28 -17.00
N ILE A 88 14.28 9.56 -16.88
CA ILE A 88 15.10 10.65 -17.43
C ILE A 88 15.88 11.37 -16.34
N HIS A 89 15.40 11.37 -15.09
CA HIS A 89 16.10 12.00 -13.97
C HIS A 89 15.64 11.46 -12.61
N SER A 90 16.53 11.50 -11.61
CA SER A 90 16.25 11.14 -10.22
C SER A 90 16.88 12.21 -9.32
N VAL A 91 16.09 12.80 -8.43
CA VAL A 91 16.51 13.94 -7.58
C VAL A 91 16.31 13.59 -6.12
N ALA A 92 17.35 13.75 -5.30
CA ALA A 92 17.24 13.55 -3.86
C ALA A 92 16.45 14.71 -3.27
N THR A 93 15.37 14.40 -2.56
CA THR A 93 14.62 15.41 -1.81
C THR A 93 15.35 15.58 -0.47
N SER A 94 16.28 16.52 -0.44
CA SER A 94 16.75 17.06 0.84
C SER A 94 15.73 18.09 1.28
N GLU A 95 15.34 18.05 2.55
CA GLU A 95 14.57 19.12 3.18
C GLU A 95 15.47 20.37 3.24
N GLN A 96 15.65 21.05 2.10
CA GLN A 96 16.26 22.37 2.08
C GLN A 96 15.15 23.35 2.46
N PRO A 97 15.23 24.00 3.64
CA PRO A 97 14.34 25.13 3.91
C PRO A 97 14.61 26.18 2.83
N GLN A 98 13.62 26.41 1.98
CA GLN A 98 13.57 27.51 1.03
C GLN A 98 13.34 28.82 1.79
#